data_AF-A0A7X5IQP7-F1
#
_entry.id   AF-A0A7X5IQP7-F1
#
_cell.length_a   1.000
_cell.length_b   1.000
_cell.length_c   1.000
_cell.angle_alpha   90.00
_cell.angle_beta   90.00
_cell.angle_gamma   90.00
#
_symmetry.space_group_name_H-M   'P 1'
#
loop_
_entity.id
_entity.type
_entity.pdbx_description
1 polymer ?
#
loop_
_entity_poly.entity_id
_entity_poly.type
_entity_poly.pdbx_seq_one_letter_code
_entity_poly.pdbx_strand_id
1 'polypeptide(L)'
;MDGSKARRTRNLRYKRPALASLGYHAIRLELWDIREACADIHWFTDQDDDTLLNALDGNEDEVWEFKMAFSDLEAKADSLEEVIGELYGWDGDMERTFNDCTVALIGNRYRTIGFDSEEEDYFALTAYEEGVAQTEAGKRLMRRTKADMIATIGQCLGILLAFFDLRQQYDYLKATFDILRDENTSLLQTIKEIDAAYEAIAIERRWNRSSEAVRRFDALLYNLPDRVWIE
;
A
#
# COMPACT_ATOMS: atom_id res chain seq x y z
N MET A 1 -36.72 -20.80 9.91
CA MET A 1 -36.31 -21.18 8.53
C MET A 1 -34.85 -20.83 8.22
N ASP A 2 -34.15 -20.12 9.11
CA ASP A 2 -32.77 -19.64 8.90
C ASP A 2 -31.67 -20.73 8.96
N GLY A 3 -31.81 -21.72 9.85
CA GLY A 3 -30.79 -22.75 10.07
C GLY A 3 -30.51 -23.72 8.91
N SER A 4 -31.37 -23.81 7.89
CA SER A 4 -31.10 -24.69 6.73
C SER A 4 -30.17 -24.04 5.71
N LYS A 5 -30.28 -22.71 5.53
CA LYS A 5 -29.41 -21.91 4.67
C LYS A 5 -28.03 -21.77 5.28
N ALA A 6 -27.93 -21.31 6.53
CA ALA A 6 -26.66 -21.21 7.25
C ALA A 6 -25.85 -22.53 7.24
N ARG A 7 -26.53 -23.68 7.42
CA ARG A 7 -25.88 -25.00 7.35
C ARG A 7 -25.43 -25.37 5.94
N ARG A 8 -26.19 -24.97 4.92
CA ARG A 8 -25.81 -25.17 3.51
C ARG A 8 -24.61 -24.30 3.16
N THR A 9 -24.62 -23.04 3.55
CA THR A 9 -23.52 -22.10 3.35
C THR A 9 -22.26 -22.62 4.02
N ARG A 10 -22.35 -23.07 5.28
CA ARG A 10 -21.24 -23.72 5.99
C ARG A 10 -20.61 -24.87 5.21
N ASN A 11 -21.42 -25.68 4.52
CA ASN A 11 -20.93 -26.81 3.72
C ASN A 11 -20.37 -26.40 2.33
N LEU A 12 -20.46 -25.14 1.93
CA LEU A 12 -20.00 -24.65 0.62
C LEU A 12 -18.79 -23.70 0.73
N ARG A 13 -18.41 -23.33 1.95
CA ARG A 13 -17.26 -22.51 2.33
C ARG A 13 -15.96 -22.81 1.60
N TYR A 14 -15.60 -24.09 1.48
CA TYR A 14 -14.39 -24.57 0.80
C TYR A 14 -14.49 -24.63 -0.74
N LYS A 15 -15.68 -24.36 -1.32
CA LYS A 15 -15.91 -24.38 -2.77
C LYS A 15 -15.64 -23.04 -3.46
N ARG A 16 -15.55 -21.98 -2.66
CA ARG A 16 -15.05 -20.66 -3.04
C ARG A 16 -13.92 -20.28 -2.08
N PRO A 17 -12.81 -21.04 -2.07
CA PRO A 17 -11.68 -20.71 -1.23
C PRO A 17 -10.90 -19.56 -1.85
N ALA A 18 -10.15 -18.83 -1.04
CA ALA A 18 -9.14 -17.87 -1.48
C ALA A 18 -7.95 -17.91 -0.51
N LEU A 19 -6.80 -17.38 -0.94
CA LEU A 19 -5.71 -17.12 -0.01
C LEU A 19 -5.99 -15.83 0.75
N ALA A 20 -5.71 -15.80 2.06
CA ALA A 20 -6.04 -14.64 2.88
C ALA A 20 -5.36 -13.33 2.42
N SER A 21 -4.09 -13.41 2.02
CA SER A 21 -3.29 -12.26 1.60
C SER A 21 -3.07 -12.14 0.10
N LEU A 22 -3.40 -13.18 -0.67
CA LEU A 22 -3.11 -13.29 -2.10
C LEU A 22 -4.36 -13.70 -2.90
N GLY A 23 -5.53 -13.57 -2.28
CA GLY A 23 -6.80 -13.76 -2.97
C GLY A 23 -7.07 -12.59 -3.89
N TYR A 24 -7.87 -12.84 -4.93
CA TYR A 24 -8.26 -11.84 -5.92
C TYR A 24 -8.78 -10.54 -5.28
N HIS A 25 -9.68 -10.66 -4.29
CA HIS A 25 -10.25 -9.51 -3.59
C HIS A 25 -9.18 -8.73 -2.82
N ALA A 26 -8.26 -9.41 -2.12
CA ALA A 26 -7.20 -8.77 -1.36
C ALA A 26 -6.26 -7.97 -2.28
N ILE A 27 -5.88 -8.54 -3.42
CA ILE A 27 -5.03 -7.87 -4.41
C ILE A 27 -5.71 -6.62 -4.97
N ARG A 28 -7.00 -6.70 -5.33
CA ARG A 28 -7.73 -5.53 -5.87
C ARG A 28 -7.94 -4.43 -4.84
N LEU A 29 -8.23 -4.80 -3.58
CA LEU A 29 -8.33 -3.83 -2.50
C LEU A 29 -6.99 -3.11 -2.32
N GLU A 30 -5.88 -3.85 -2.24
CA GLU A 30 -4.57 -3.26 -2.06
C GLU A 30 -4.13 -2.41 -3.27
N LEU A 31 -4.48 -2.82 -4.50
CA LEU A 31 -4.27 -1.99 -5.70
C LEU A 31 -5.05 -0.68 -5.63
N TRP A 32 -6.29 -0.71 -5.12
CA TRP A 32 -7.09 0.50 -4.93
C TRP A 32 -6.48 1.41 -3.85
N ASP A 33 -6.05 0.84 -2.73
CA ASP A 33 -5.37 1.58 -1.65
C ASP A 33 -4.07 2.24 -2.14
N ILE A 34 -3.27 1.54 -2.98
CA ILE A 34 -2.07 2.10 -3.59
C ILE A 34 -2.41 3.29 -4.48
N ARG A 35 -3.44 3.18 -5.32
CA ARG A 35 -3.89 4.27 -6.21
C ARG A 35 -4.37 5.48 -5.42
N GLU A 36 -5.17 5.27 -4.38
CA GLU A 36 -5.64 6.35 -3.50
C GLU A 36 -4.46 7.05 -2.83
N ALA A 37 -3.50 6.29 -2.32
CA ALA A 37 -2.30 6.87 -1.70
C ALA A 37 -1.42 7.65 -2.69
N CYS A 38 -1.28 7.18 -3.95
CA CYS A 38 -0.58 7.94 -4.99
C CYS A 38 -1.30 9.27 -5.29
N ALA A 39 -2.63 9.26 -5.38
CA ALA A 39 -3.42 10.46 -5.61
C ALA A 39 -3.28 11.45 -4.45
N ASP A 40 -3.30 10.99 -3.20
CA ASP A 40 -3.11 11.85 -2.02
C ASP A 40 -1.75 12.56 -2.03
N ILE A 41 -0.69 11.86 -2.47
CA ILE A 41 0.65 12.44 -2.57
C ILE A 41 0.71 13.52 -3.64
N HIS A 42 0.04 13.31 -4.78
CA HIS A 42 -0.10 14.32 -5.82
C HIS A 42 -0.74 15.60 -5.26
N TRP A 43 -1.84 15.49 -4.51
CA TRP A 43 -2.50 16.63 -3.87
C TRP A 43 -1.63 17.30 -2.79
N PHE A 44 -0.87 16.52 -2.03
CA PHE A 44 0.05 17.05 -1.03
C PHE A 44 1.15 17.90 -1.67
N THR A 45 1.72 17.44 -2.79
CA THR A 45 2.75 18.20 -3.49
C THR A 45 2.22 19.47 -4.17
N ASP A 46 0.98 19.47 -4.66
CA ASP A 46 0.43 20.64 -5.37
C ASP A 46 0.02 21.81 -4.45
N GLN A 47 -0.17 21.56 -3.15
CA GLN A 47 -0.56 22.60 -2.18
C GLN A 47 0.62 23.21 -1.41
N ASP A 48 1.75 22.49 -1.36
CA ASP A 48 2.88 22.80 -0.48
C ASP A 48 4.22 22.47 -1.19
N ASP A 49 4.35 22.89 -2.46
CA ASP A 49 5.53 22.65 -3.31
C ASP A 49 6.83 23.12 -2.63
N ASP A 50 6.76 24.18 -1.81
CA ASP A 50 7.89 24.68 -1.02
C ASP A 50 8.39 23.62 -0.03
N THR A 51 7.52 22.76 0.51
CA THR A 51 7.90 21.78 1.53
C THR A 51 8.61 20.56 0.94
N LEU A 52 8.19 20.07 -0.22
CA LEU A 52 8.92 18.99 -0.91
C LEU A 52 10.22 19.52 -1.54
N LEU A 53 10.21 20.73 -2.09
CA LEU A 53 11.40 21.38 -2.64
C LEU A 53 12.45 21.63 -1.55
N ASN A 54 12.04 22.09 -0.37
CA ASN A 54 12.91 22.22 0.80
C ASN A 54 13.40 20.85 1.31
N ALA A 55 12.65 19.76 1.10
CA ALA A 55 13.10 18.40 1.46
C ALA A 55 14.30 17.94 0.66
N LEU A 56 14.34 18.38 -0.59
CA LEU A 56 15.30 17.96 -1.61
C LEU A 56 16.32 19.06 -1.84
N ASP A 57 16.61 19.87 -0.82
CA ASP A 57 17.63 20.93 -0.84
C ASP A 57 17.48 21.90 -2.04
N GLY A 58 16.25 22.20 -2.45
CA GLY A 58 15.95 23.08 -3.58
C GLY A 58 16.12 22.44 -4.96
N ASN A 59 16.29 21.11 -5.06
CA ASN A 59 16.49 20.42 -6.32
C ASN A 59 15.17 20.13 -7.05
N GLU A 60 14.79 21.03 -7.95
CA GLU A 60 13.59 20.91 -8.79
C GLU A 60 13.56 19.63 -9.66
N ASP A 61 14.72 19.15 -10.12
CA ASP A 61 14.81 17.94 -10.95
C ASP A 61 14.43 16.69 -10.12
N GLU A 62 14.91 16.59 -8.88
CA GLU A 62 14.56 15.50 -7.97
C GLU A 62 13.08 15.53 -7.57
N VAL A 63 12.51 16.72 -7.33
CA VAL A 63 11.07 16.89 -7.09
C VAL A 63 10.28 16.34 -8.29
N TRP A 64 10.70 16.69 -9.50
CA TRP A 64 10.03 16.24 -10.71
C TRP A 64 10.14 14.73 -10.91
N GLU A 65 11.33 14.14 -10.72
CA GLU A 65 11.53 12.69 -10.77
C GLU A 65 10.64 11.95 -9.77
N PHE A 66 10.50 12.50 -8.56
CA PHE A 66 9.65 11.94 -7.52
C PHE A 66 8.16 11.96 -7.89
N LYS A 67 7.67 13.10 -8.42
CA LYS A 67 6.29 13.23 -8.93
C LYS A 67 6.05 12.23 -10.07
N MET A 68 6.99 12.12 -11.01
CA MET A 68 6.89 11.18 -12.13
C MET A 68 6.90 9.71 -11.68
N ALA A 69 7.66 9.36 -10.64
CA ALA A 69 7.66 8.00 -10.10
C ALA A 69 6.28 7.61 -9.53
N PHE A 70 5.60 8.53 -8.82
CA PHE A 70 4.24 8.28 -8.33
C PHE A 70 3.21 8.20 -9.47
N SER A 71 3.29 9.10 -10.46
CA SER A 71 2.40 9.06 -11.63
C SER A 71 2.58 7.78 -12.47
N ASP A 72 3.81 7.32 -12.65
CA ASP A 72 4.10 6.05 -13.33
C ASP A 72 3.55 4.85 -12.55
N LEU A 73 3.67 4.87 -11.22
CA LEU A 73 3.10 3.84 -10.36
C LEU A 73 1.57 3.79 -10.44
N GLU A 74 0.90 4.94 -10.42
CA GLU A 74 -0.55 5.06 -10.61
C GLU A 74 -0.97 4.49 -11.97
N ALA A 75 -0.28 4.89 -13.05
CA ALA A 75 -0.58 4.39 -14.39
C ALA A 75 -0.39 2.87 -14.52
N LYS A 76 0.64 2.30 -13.89
CA LYS A 76 0.83 0.84 -13.87
C LYS A 76 -0.23 0.13 -13.05
N ALA A 77 -0.68 0.70 -11.92
CA ALA A 77 -1.76 0.15 -11.12
C ALA A 77 -3.10 0.17 -11.88
N ASP A 78 -3.40 1.27 -12.59
CA ASP A 78 -4.53 1.39 -13.51
C ASP A 78 -4.50 0.33 -14.61
N SER A 79 -3.33 0.17 -15.26
CA SER A 79 -3.16 -0.81 -16.33
C SER A 79 -3.35 -2.24 -15.83
N LEU A 80 -2.83 -2.58 -14.64
CA LEU A 80 -3.04 -3.90 -14.07
C LEU A 80 -4.51 -4.13 -13.72
N GLU A 81 -5.20 -3.13 -13.18
CA GLU A 81 -6.63 -3.21 -12.88
C GLU A 81 -7.48 -3.35 -14.16
N GLU A 82 -7.12 -2.67 -15.24
CA GLU A 82 -7.73 -2.83 -16.56
C GLU A 82 -7.54 -4.26 -17.08
N VAL A 83 -6.31 -4.79 -17.05
CA VAL A 83 -6.03 -6.18 -17.46
C VAL A 83 -6.84 -7.18 -16.63
N ILE A 84 -6.92 -6.97 -15.31
CA ILE A 84 -7.75 -7.78 -14.40
C ILE A 84 -9.24 -7.68 -14.80
N GLY A 85 -9.72 -6.48 -15.13
CA GLY A 85 -11.09 -6.20 -15.58
C GLY A 85 -11.42 -6.75 -16.96
N GLU A 86 -10.50 -6.74 -17.91
CA GLU A 86 -10.69 -7.32 -19.25
C GLU A 86 -10.83 -8.85 -19.18
N LEU A 87 -10.07 -9.50 -18.28
CA LEU A 87 -10.19 -10.93 -18.02
C LEU A 87 -11.58 -11.31 -17.46
N TYR A 88 -12.33 -10.37 -16.89
CA TYR A 88 -13.73 -10.55 -16.49
C TYR A 88 -14.68 -10.70 -17.69
N GLY A 89 -14.28 -10.24 -18.89
CA GLY A 89 -15.16 -10.00 -20.03
C GLY A 89 -15.64 -11.19 -20.85
N TRP A 90 -15.18 -12.43 -20.62
CA TRP A 90 -15.54 -13.58 -21.49
C TRP A 90 -16.04 -14.85 -20.78
N ASP A 91 -15.72 -15.10 -19.51
CA ASP A 91 -16.03 -16.40 -18.85
C ASP A 91 -16.62 -16.27 -17.42
N GLY A 92 -16.87 -15.05 -16.95
CA GLY A 92 -17.72 -14.74 -15.78
C GLY A 92 -17.24 -15.18 -14.39
N ASP A 93 -16.09 -15.85 -14.24
CA ASP A 93 -15.63 -16.39 -12.95
C ASP A 93 -14.09 -16.31 -12.79
N MET A 94 -13.50 -15.18 -13.19
CA MET A 94 -12.04 -14.95 -13.09
C MET A 94 -11.58 -14.92 -11.63
N GLU A 95 -12.32 -14.28 -10.72
CA GLU A 95 -12.03 -14.30 -9.27
C GLU A 95 -11.84 -15.74 -8.77
N ARG A 96 -12.79 -16.62 -9.08
CA ARG A 96 -12.71 -18.00 -8.64
C ARG A 96 -11.63 -18.77 -9.38
N THR A 97 -11.42 -18.52 -10.67
CA THR A 97 -10.33 -19.17 -11.42
C THR A 97 -8.98 -18.81 -10.82
N PHE A 98 -8.77 -17.53 -10.50
CA PHE A 98 -7.58 -17.03 -9.84
C PHE A 98 -7.40 -17.65 -8.46
N ASN A 99 -8.45 -17.59 -7.62
CA ASN A 99 -8.41 -18.13 -6.28
C ASN A 99 -8.24 -19.66 -6.26
N ASP A 100 -8.92 -20.39 -7.15
CA ASP A 100 -8.72 -21.84 -7.30
C ASP A 100 -7.30 -22.16 -7.74
N CYS A 101 -6.72 -21.37 -8.65
CA CYS A 101 -5.36 -21.55 -9.10
C CYS A 101 -4.37 -21.37 -7.94
N THR A 102 -4.45 -20.26 -7.21
CA THR A 102 -3.54 -19.98 -6.09
C THR A 102 -3.72 -20.96 -4.94
N VAL A 103 -4.96 -21.28 -4.56
CA VAL A 103 -5.26 -22.27 -3.51
C VAL A 103 -4.79 -23.68 -3.90
N ALA A 104 -4.99 -24.10 -5.16
CA ALA A 104 -4.53 -25.41 -5.62
C ALA A 104 -2.99 -25.55 -5.57
N LEU A 105 -2.28 -24.51 -5.98
CA LEU A 105 -0.82 -24.53 -6.10
C LEU A 105 -0.10 -24.34 -4.76
N ILE A 106 -0.55 -23.39 -3.93
CA ILE A 106 0.17 -22.93 -2.73
C ILE A 106 -0.71 -22.81 -1.48
N GLY A 107 -1.97 -23.27 -1.51
CA GLY A 107 -2.88 -23.21 -0.36
C GLY A 107 -2.44 -24.04 0.85
N ASN A 108 -1.48 -24.95 0.70
CA ASN A 108 -0.83 -25.66 1.82
C ASN A 108 0.33 -24.88 2.46
N ARG A 109 0.74 -23.75 1.89
CA ARG A 109 1.81 -22.89 2.39
C ARG A 109 1.28 -21.61 3.02
N TYR A 110 0.10 -21.18 2.61
CA TYR A 110 -0.54 -19.96 3.05
C TYR A 110 -1.92 -20.25 3.65
N ARG A 111 -2.39 -19.32 4.48
CA ARG A 111 -3.71 -19.42 5.11
C ARG A 111 -4.80 -19.35 4.04
N THR A 112 -5.66 -20.37 4.02
CA THR A 112 -6.81 -20.43 3.11
C THR A 112 -8.07 -20.01 3.85
N ILE A 113 -8.85 -19.14 3.23
CA ILE A 113 -10.13 -18.64 3.74
C ILE A 113 -11.25 -19.13 2.83
N GLY A 114 -12.46 -19.22 3.36
CA GLY A 114 -13.64 -19.58 2.57
C GLY A 114 -14.62 -18.43 2.51
N PHE A 115 -15.49 -18.47 1.51
CA PHE A 115 -16.50 -17.43 1.28
C PHE A 115 -17.87 -17.84 1.84
N ASP A 116 -18.49 -16.94 2.61
CA ASP A 116 -19.83 -17.11 3.16
C ASP A 116 -20.80 -16.31 2.31
N SER A 117 -21.72 -17.01 1.63
CA SER A 117 -22.67 -16.35 0.72
C SER A 117 -23.84 -15.67 1.42
N GLU A 118 -24.06 -15.89 2.72
CA GLU A 118 -25.12 -15.19 3.46
C GLU A 118 -24.58 -13.89 4.05
N GLU A 119 -23.35 -13.90 4.57
CA GLU A 119 -22.67 -12.70 5.10
C GLU A 119 -21.94 -11.92 3.99
N GLU A 120 -21.80 -12.51 2.79
CA GLU A 120 -21.03 -12.01 1.65
C GLU A 120 -19.56 -11.68 1.98
N ASP A 121 -18.99 -12.38 2.97
CA ASP A 121 -17.64 -12.14 3.49
C ASP A 121 -16.82 -13.42 3.60
N TYR A 122 -15.51 -13.26 3.71
CA TYR A 122 -14.55 -14.33 3.92
C TYR A 122 -14.36 -14.64 5.42
N PHE A 123 -14.17 -15.91 5.74
CA PHE A 123 -13.90 -16.36 7.10
C PHE A 123 -12.81 -17.44 7.14
N ALA A 124 -12.29 -17.66 8.34
CA ALA A 124 -11.26 -18.65 8.61
C ALA A 124 -11.78 -20.09 8.45
N LEU A 125 -11.08 -20.90 7.66
CA LEU A 125 -11.35 -22.33 7.56
C LEU A 125 -10.63 -23.10 8.67
N THR A 126 -11.20 -24.24 9.06
CA THR A 126 -10.48 -25.23 9.87
C THR A 126 -9.44 -25.96 9.01
N ALA A 127 -8.40 -26.54 9.64
CA ALA A 127 -7.38 -27.30 8.91
C ALA A 127 -7.95 -28.41 7.99
N TYR A 128 -9.06 -29.04 8.41
CA TYR A 128 -9.76 -30.00 7.57
C TYR A 128 -10.38 -29.32 6.33
N GLU A 129 -11.09 -28.21 6.53
CA GLU A 129 -11.72 -27.46 5.44
C GLU A 129 -10.70 -26.83 4.48
N GLU A 130 -9.54 -26.39 4.97
CA GLU A 130 -8.42 -25.94 4.13
C GLU A 130 -7.90 -27.08 3.22
N GLY A 131 -7.72 -28.28 3.77
CA GLY A 131 -7.32 -29.46 2.97
C GLY A 131 -8.36 -29.84 1.90
N VAL A 132 -9.64 -29.73 2.24
CA VAL A 132 -10.74 -29.94 1.28
C VAL A 132 -10.76 -28.83 0.22
N ALA A 133 -10.55 -27.57 0.61
CA ALA A 133 -10.47 -26.43 -0.30
C ALA A 133 -9.36 -26.62 -1.33
N GLN A 134 -8.15 -26.98 -0.91
CA GLN A 134 -7.04 -27.28 -1.79
C GLN A 134 -7.38 -28.41 -2.78
N THR A 135 -7.95 -29.50 -2.28
CA THR A 135 -8.31 -30.65 -3.10
C THR A 135 -9.38 -30.30 -4.13
N GLU A 136 -10.41 -29.56 -3.73
CA GLU A 136 -11.51 -29.18 -4.60
C GLU A 136 -11.09 -28.13 -5.64
N ALA A 137 -10.25 -27.16 -5.27
CA ALA A 137 -9.64 -26.20 -6.18
C ALA A 137 -8.75 -26.93 -7.21
N GLY A 138 -7.90 -27.85 -6.76
CA GLY A 138 -7.06 -28.67 -7.64
C GLY A 138 -7.87 -29.53 -8.60
N LYS A 139 -8.97 -30.16 -8.15
CA LYS A 139 -9.89 -30.89 -9.03
C LYS A 139 -10.53 -29.99 -10.09
N ARG A 140 -10.90 -28.75 -9.76
CA ARG A 140 -11.46 -27.80 -10.74
C ARG A 140 -10.41 -27.39 -11.77
N LEU A 141 -9.18 -27.12 -11.33
CA LEU A 141 -8.07 -26.79 -12.22
C LEU A 141 -7.73 -27.96 -13.16
N MET A 142 -7.70 -29.20 -12.64
CA MET A 142 -7.42 -30.42 -13.43
C MET A 142 -8.52 -30.82 -14.43
N ARG A 143 -9.69 -30.18 -14.43
CA ARG A 143 -10.71 -30.39 -15.47
C ARG A 143 -10.37 -29.69 -16.79
N ARG A 144 -9.44 -28.74 -16.77
CA ARG A 144 -8.94 -28.04 -17.95
C ARG A 144 -7.98 -28.96 -18.73
N THR A 145 -7.78 -28.68 -20.02
CA THR A 145 -6.71 -29.36 -20.77
C THR A 145 -5.34 -28.96 -20.23
N LYS A 146 -4.28 -29.74 -20.50
CA LYS A 146 -2.93 -29.37 -20.05
C LYS A 146 -2.50 -28.00 -20.58
N ALA A 147 -2.86 -27.67 -21.82
CA ALA A 147 -2.56 -26.38 -22.43
C ALA A 147 -3.30 -25.25 -21.71
N ASP A 148 -4.61 -25.39 -21.53
CA ASP A 148 -5.43 -24.38 -20.86
C ASP A 148 -5.02 -24.21 -19.39
N MET A 149 -4.68 -25.29 -18.70
CA MET A 149 -4.19 -25.25 -17.33
C MET A 149 -2.90 -24.43 -17.23
N ILE A 150 -1.93 -24.65 -18.12
CA ILE A 150 -0.68 -23.87 -18.16
C ILE A 150 -0.97 -22.40 -18.47
N ALA A 151 -1.85 -22.13 -19.43
CA ALA A 151 -2.23 -20.75 -19.78
C ALA A 151 -2.90 -20.03 -18.60
N THR A 152 -3.86 -20.68 -17.93
CA THR A 152 -4.54 -20.14 -16.75
C THR A 152 -3.57 -19.90 -15.60
N ILE A 153 -2.67 -20.85 -15.32
CA ILE A 153 -1.65 -20.68 -14.28
C ILE A 153 -0.72 -19.51 -14.63
N GLY A 154 -0.30 -19.39 -15.90
CA GLY A 154 0.54 -18.30 -16.38
C GLY A 154 -0.13 -16.94 -16.20
N GLN A 155 -1.41 -16.82 -16.53
CA GLN A 155 -2.18 -15.59 -16.31
C GLN A 155 -2.29 -15.23 -14.82
N CYS A 156 -2.65 -16.19 -13.96
CA CYS A 156 -2.79 -15.93 -12.53
C CYS A 156 -1.46 -15.56 -11.89
N LEU A 157 -0.38 -16.24 -12.27
CA LEU A 157 0.96 -15.92 -11.78
C LEU A 157 1.45 -14.57 -12.32
N GLY A 158 1.15 -14.24 -13.58
CA GLY A 158 1.49 -12.95 -14.18
C GLY A 158 0.86 -11.78 -13.44
N ILE A 159 -0.45 -11.88 -13.11
CA ILE A 159 -1.15 -10.87 -12.30
C ILE A 159 -0.49 -10.73 -10.92
N LEU A 160 -0.22 -11.86 -10.26
CA LEU A 160 0.34 -11.89 -8.91
C LEU A 160 1.77 -11.32 -8.86
N LEU A 161 2.60 -11.61 -9.86
CA LEU A 161 3.95 -11.02 -9.98
C LEU A 161 3.90 -9.52 -10.30
N ALA A 162 3.06 -9.10 -11.25
CA ALA A 162 2.89 -7.68 -11.57
C ALA A 162 2.41 -6.88 -10.36
N PHE A 163 1.49 -7.44 -9.57
CA PHE A 163 1.05 -6.86 -8.30
C PHE A 163 2.19 -6.75 -7.28
N PHE A 164 3.02 -7.79 -7.12
CA PHE A 164 4.15 -7.73 -6.19
C PHE A 164 5.20 -6.70 -6.60
N ASP A 165 5.49 -6.59 -7.90
CA ASP A 165 6.41 -5.59 -8.42
C ASP A 165 5.88 -4.16 -8.13
N LEU A 166 4.58 -3.93 -8.32
CA LEU A 166 3.90 -2.69 -7.98
C LEU A 166 3.97 -2.37 -6.48
N ARG A 167 3.61 -3.34 -5.64
CA ARG A 167 3.66 -3.19 -4.18
C ARG A 167 5.07 -2.84 -3.70
N GLN A 168 6.09 -3.51 -4.24
CA GLN A 168 7.48 -3.27 -3.88
C GLN A 168 7.93 -1.85 -4.29
N GLN A 169 7.51 -1.37 -5.47
CA GLN A 169 7.77 -0.01 -5.93
C GLN A 169 7.09 1.02 -5.02
N TYR A 170 5.82 0.78 -4.68
CA TYR A 170 5.06 1.61 -3.75
C TYR A 170 5.71 1.70 -2.37
N ASP A 171 6.05 0.56 -1.76
CA ASP A 171 6.62 0.52 -0.41
C ASP A 171 7.96 1.27 -0.34
N TYR A 172 8.80 1.14 -1.37
CA TYR A 172 10.06 1.88 -1.47
C TYR A 172 9.83 3.39 -1.60
N LEU A 173 8.95 3.80 -2.50
CA LEU A 173 8.69 5.20 -2.79
C LEU A 173 8.02 5.90 -1.61
N LYS A 174 7.08 5.21 -0.95
CA LYS A 174 6.44 5.68 0.28
C LYS A 174 7.42 5.81 1.44
N ALA A 175 8.28 4.82 1.66
CA ALA A 175 9.30 4.91 2.70
C ALA A 175 10.23 6.11 2.49
N THR A 176 10.59 6.38 1.22
CA THR A 176 11.39 7.55 0.87
C THR A 176 10.63 8.86 1.14
N PHE A 177 9.36 8.92 0.76
CA PHE A 177 8.49 10.08 1.03
C PHE A 177 8.36 10.38 2.53
N ASP A 178 8.09 9.35 3.34
CA ASP A 178 7.90 9.50 4.77
C ASP A 178 9.16 10.03 5.46
N ILE A 179 10.35 9.57 5.05
CA ILE A 179 11.63 10.09 5.54
C ILE A 179 11.79 11.59 5.22
N LEU A 180 11.56 11.97 3.96
CA LEU A 180 11.66 13.36 3.51
C LEU A 180 10.68 14.29 4.25
N ARG A 181 9.47 13.80 4.51
CA ARG A 181 8.46 14.54 5.28
C ARG A 181 8.86 14.71 6.74
N ASP A 182 9.37 13.66 7.37
CA ASP A 182 9.75 13.68 8.78
C ASP A 182 10.95 14.62 9.02
N GLU A 183 11.96 14.61 8.14
CA GLU A 183 13.11 15.53 8.22
C GLU A 183 12.67 17.00 8.13
N ASN A 184 11.83 17.34 7.15
CA ASN A 184 11.29 18.69 7.02
C ASN A 184 10.45 19.13 8.20
N THR A 185 9.57 18.25 8.68
CA THR A 185 8.69 18.57 9.81
C THR A 185 9.53 18.87 11.06
N SER A 186 10.61 18.13 11.27
CA SER A 186 11.56 18.38 12.35
C SER A 186 12.30 19.71 12.20
N LEU A 187 12.75 20.06 10.99
CA LEU A 187 13.43 21.33 10.73
C LEU A 187 12.48 22.52 10.90
N LEU A 188 11.27 22.46 10.35
CA LEU A 188 10.24 23.50 10.50
C LEU A 188 9.83 23.72 11.96
N GLN A 189 9.74 22.65 12.77
CA GLN A 189 9.51 22.79 14.21
C GLN A 189 10.68 23.51 14.88
N THR A 190 11.92 23.18 14.53
CA THR A 190 13.11 23.83 15.06
C THR A 190 13.13 25.34 14.74
N ILE A 191 12.79 25.71 13.50
CA ILE A 191 12.68 27.12 13.08
C ILE A 191 11.60 27.86 13.88
N LYS A 192 10.41 27.27 14.05
CA LYS A 192 9.34 27.87 14.86
C LYS A 192 9.76 28.08 16.31
N GLU A 193 10.54 27.16 16.89
CA GLU A 193 11.07 27.34 18.24
C GLU A 193 12.11 28.47 18.33
N ILE A 194 12.93 28.64 17.29
CA ILE A 194 13.89 29.75 17.17
C ILE A 194 13.14 31.09 17.09
N ASP A 195 12.11 31.19 16.23
CA ASP A 195 11.29 32.39 16.09
C ASP A 195 10.58 32.74 17.40
N ALA A 196 9.97 31.76 18.08
CA ALA A 196 9.33 31.97 19.38
C ALA A 196 10.33 32.44 20.46
N ALA A 197 11.54 31.88 20.47
CA ALA A 197 12.59 32.33 21.38
C ALA A 197 13.05 33.76 21.07
N TYR A 198 13.16 34.11 19.79
CA TYR A 198 13.49 35.47 19.33
C TYR A 198 12.41 36.50 19.72
N GLU A 199 11.13 36.18 19.49
CA GLU A 199 10.01 37.03 19.88
C GLU A 199 9.96 37.25 21.39
N ALA A 200 10.23 36.22 22.20
CA ALA A 200 10.29 36.35 23.66
C ALA A 200 11.39 37.34 24.09
N ILE A 201 12.58 37.28 23.47
CA ILE A 201 13.67 38.24 23.73
C ILE A 201 13.25 39.66 23.32
N ALA A 202 12.55 39.81 22.19
CA ALA A 202 12.08 41.09 21.69
C ALA A 202 11.04 41.73 22.62
N ILE A 203 10.11 40.93 23.17
CA ILE A 203 9.11 41.36 24.16
C ILE A 203 9.77 41.78 25.47
N GLU A 204 10.72 40.99 25.97
CA GLU A 204 11.47 41.29 27.20
C GLU A 204 12.44 42.48 27.05
N ARG A 205 12.73 42.90 25.80
CA ARG A 205 13.73 43.92 25.44
C ARG A 205 15.09 43.71 26.13
N ARG A 206 15.42 42.45 26.44
CA ARG A 206 16.61 42.07 27.21
C ARG A 206 17.47 41.11 26.41
N TRP A 207 18.34 41.69 25.59
CA TRP A 207 19.43 41.00 24.89
C TRP A 207 20.61 40.67 25.81
N ASN A 208 20.36 40.28 27.06
CA ASN A 208 21.41 39.90 28.00
C ASN A 208 21.62 38.39 27.94
N ARG A 209 22.87 37.93 27.74
CA ARG A 209 23.28 36.52 27.76
C ARG A 209 22.90 35.76 29.04
N SER A 210 22.62 36.46 30.14
CA SER A 210 22.12 35.84 31.37
C SER A 210 20.62 35.50 31.32
N SER A 211 19.86 36.10 30.39
CA SER A 211 18.44 35.78 30.18
C SER A 211 18.29 34.33 29.71
N GLU A 212 17.26 33.67 30.21
CA GLU A 212 16.93 32.29 29.84
C GLU A 212 16.50 32.20 28.38
N ALA A 213 15.76 33.20 27.88
CA ALA A 213 15.33 33.26 26.47
C ALA A 213 16.52 33.37 25.50
N VAL A 214 17.52 34.19 25.83
CA VAL A 214 18.76 34.35 25.04
C VAL A 214 19.59 33.06 25.04
N ARG A 215 19.70 32.38 26.19
CA ARG A 215 20.40 31.08 26.26
C ARG A 215 19.70 29.99 25.47
N ARG A 216 18.36 29.97 25.48
CA ARG A 216 17.58 29.01 24.70
C ARG A 216 17.72 29.26 23.21
N PHE A 217 17.67 30.51 22.77
CA PHE A 217 17.91 30.91 21.38
C PHE A 217 19.32 30.50 20.90
N ASP A 218 20.37 30.87 21.66
CA ASP A 218 21.75 30.51 21.33
C ASP A 218 21.96 28.98 21.27
N ALA A 219 21.34 28.23 22.19
CA ALA A 219 21.43 26.77 22.21
C ALA A 219 20.72 26.11 21.01
N LEU A 220 19.56 26.64 20.60
CA LEU A 220 18.85 26.15 19.41
C LEU A 220 19.68 26.42 18.14
N LEU A 221 20.28 27.61 18.02
CA LEU A 221 21.13 27.94 16.89
C LEU A 221 22.39 27.05 16.81
N TYR A 222 22.98 26.71 17.96
CA TYR A 222 24.19 25.88 18.01
C TYR A 222 23.93 24.41 17.65
N ASN A 223 22.69 23.95 17.80
CA ASN A 223 22.29 22.57 17.51
C ASN A 223 21.71 22.40 16.09
N LEU A 224 21.60 23.49 15.31
CA LEU A 224 21.22 23.38 13.91
C LEU A 224 22.30 22.63 13.13
N PRO A 225 21.91 21.72 12.22
CA PRO A 225 22.86 21.06 11.33
C PRO A 225 23.63 22.08 10.47
N ASP A 226 24.93 21.85 10.25
CA ASP A 226 25.80 22.77 9.50
C ASP A 226 25.26 23.11 8.09
N ARG A 227 24.49 22.19 7.46
CA ARG A 227 23.84 22.40 6.16
C ARG A 227 22.95 23.65 6.12
N VAL A 228 22.25 23.95 7.21
CA VAL A 228 21.29 25.07 7.32
C VAL A 228 21.96 26.44 7.22
N TRP A 229 23.27 26.52 7.45
CA TRP A 229 24.02 27.78 7.43
C TRP A 229 24.73 28.07 6.10
N ILE A 230 24.76 27.09 5.18
CA ILE A 230 25.57 27.13 3.95
C ILE A 230 24.69 27.39 2.72
N GLU A 231 23.41 27.01 2.76
CA GLU A 231 22.36 27.34 1.78
C GLU A 231 21.83 28.76 1.95
#